data_AF-A0A0C1EG63-F1
#
_entry.id   AF-A0A0C1EG63-F1
#
_cell.length_a   1.000
_cell.length_b   1.000
_cell.length_c   1.000
_cell.angle_alpha   90.00
_cell.angle_beta   90.00
_cell.angle_gamma   90.00
#
_symmetry.space_group_name_H-M   'P 1'
#
loop_
_entity.id
_entity.type
_entity.pdbx_description
1 polymer ?
#
loop_
_entity_poly.entity_id
_entity_poly.type
_entity_poly.pdbx_seq_one_letter_code
_entity_poly.pdbx_strand_id
1 'polypeptide(L)'
;MSLATLIATHDEDALAALANAGIVKRAIRDLAAGKAVIESFTGDLAVVTIGENTVRFTGSALQASNCTCSATSVCRHMVLAVLALRATPQADAAPQTSAAAEMGALTEADLRKFAGADWDKAVTLARISGGAVVAEEGLNLSVTLPDIEHGVMFLAGQGLANAAFKGAKSARRRVVAAAAVVARAQAKETHPWKDHRCWTR
;
A
#
# COMPACT_ATOMS: atom_id res chain seq x y z
N MET A 1 -0.21 14.14 -1.19
CA MET A 1 0.40 13.25 -0.19
C MET A 1 1.81 13.76 0.07
N SER A 2 2.22 13.86 1.34
CA SER A 2 3.59 14.30 1.69
C SER A 2 4.58 13.14 1.58
N LEU A 3 5.88 13.43 1.43
CA LEU A 3 6.90 12.40 1.46
C LEU A 3 6.95 11.67 2.81
N ALA A 4 6.73 12.39 3.92
CA ALA A 4 6.63 11.77 5.25
C ALA A 4 5.50 10.74 5.31
N THR A 5 4.32 11.06 4.75
CA THR A 5 3.21 10.09 4.66
C THR A 5 3.61 8.87 3.83
N LEU A 6 4.31 9.06 2.70
CA LEU A 6 4.77 7.94 1.88
C LEU A 6 5.68 7.01 2.70
N ILE A 7 6.67 7.57 3.39
CA ILE A 7 7.61 6.79 4.20
C ILE A 7 6.90 6.09 5.35
N ALA A 8 5.96 6.75 6.02
CA ALA A 8 5.25 6.20 7.16
C ALA A 8 4.35 5.00 6.81
N THR A 9 3.71 5.03 5.63
CA THR A 9 2.79 3.95 5.19
C THR A 9 3.50 2.70 4.67
N HIS A 10 4.80 2.81 4.37
CA HIS A 10 5.60 1.69 3.88
C HIS A 10 6.32 1.00 5.03
N ASP A 11 5.55 0.32 5.88
CA ASP A 11 6.06 -0.57 6.91
C ASP A 11 6.69 -1.87 6.37
N GLU A 12 7.17 -2.73 7.26
CA GLU A 12 7.87 -3.96 6.85
C GLU A 12 6.97 -4.89 6.02
N ASP A 13 5.70 -4.99 6.38
CA ASP A 13 4.71 -5.80 5.67
C ASP A 13 4.37 -5.18 4.30
N ALA A 14 4.20 -3.85 4.23
CA ALA A 14 4.11 -3.08 3.00
C ALA A 14 5.29 -3.31 2.06
N LEU A 15 6.51 -3.22 2.59
CA LEU A 15 7.73 -3.44 1.82
C LEU A 15 7.84 -4.90 1.37
N ALA A 16 7.40 -5.86 2.20
CA ALA A 16 7.40 -7.28 1.86
C ALA A 16 6.37 -7.61 0.77
N ALA A 17 5.21 -6.94 0.76
CA ALA A 17 4.19 -7.06 -0.27
C ALA A 17 4.61 -6.44 -1.61
N LEU A 18 5.43 -5.39 -1.58
CA LEU A 18 5.93 -4.73 -2.81
C LEU A 18 7.17 -5.39 -3.40
N ALA A 19 8.13 -5.79 -2.57
CA ALA A 19 9.36 -6.46 -2.98
C ALA A 19 9.27 -7.96 -2.71
N ASN A 20 9.85 -8.41 -1.59
CA ASN A 20 9.64 -9.74 -1.01
C ASN A 20 10.25 -9.77 0.41
N ALA A 21 9.81 -10.72 1.23
CA ALA A 21 10.28 -10.85 2.61
C ALA A 21 11.81 -11.07 2.71
N GLY A 22 12.42 -11.73 1.72
CA GLY A 22 13.88 -11.95 1.70
C GLY A 22 14.69 -10.66 1.52
N ILE A 23 14.19 -9.71 0.71
CA ILE A 23 14.77 -8.38 0.53
C ILE A 23 14.64 -7.58 1.83
N VAL A 24 13.45 -7.58 2.44
CA VAL A 24 13.19 -6.85 3.70
C VAL A 24 14.11 -7.36 4.82
N LYS A 25 14.20 -8.67 5.03
CA LYS A 25 15.11 -9.25 6.03
C LYS A 25 16.59 -8.88 5.80
N ARG A 26 17.03 -8.78 4.54
CA ARG A 26 18.38 -8.31 4.23
C ARG A 26 18.54 -6.82 4.52
N ALA A 27 17.55 -6.00 4.16
CA ALA A 27 17.55 -4.57 4.43
C ALA A 27 17.59 -4.27 5.93
N ILE A 28 16.81 -4.99 6.76
CA ILE A 28 16.85 -4.84 8.23
C ILE A 28 18.25 -5.12 8.79
N ARG A 29 18.91 -6.17 8.31
CA ARG A 29 20.30 -6.45 8.71
C ARG A 29 21.27 -5.36 8.26
N ASP A 30 21.08 -4.84 7.05
CA ASP A 30 21.90 -3.75 6.53
C ASP A 30 21.66 -2.44 7.30
N LEU A 31 20.43 -2.19 7.78
CA LEU A 31 20.09 -1.06 8.66
C LEU A 31 20.77 -1.19 10.02
N ALA A 32 20.68 -2.36 10.65
CA ALA A 32 21.34 -2.63 11.93
C ALA A 32 22.87 -2.49 11.82
N ALA A 33 23.43 -2.73 10.64
CA ALA A 33 24.85 -2.52 10.33
C ALA A 33 25.19 -1.06 9.97
N GLY A 34 24.25 -0.12 10.04
CA GLY A 34 24.49 1.31 9.78
C GLY A 34 24.84 1.64 8.34
N LYS A 35 24.39 0.84 7.37
CA LYS A 35 24.80 0.98 5.95
C LYS A 35 24.07 2.09 5.17
N ALA A 36 23.13 2.78 5.81
CA ALA A 36 22.35 3.84 5.19
C ALA A 36 22.76 5.20 5.77
N VAL A 37 23.09 6.14 4.90
CA VAL A 37 23.38 7.53 5.26
C VAL A 37 22.27 8.39 4.67
N ILE A 38 21.50 9.06 5.54
CA ILE A 38 20.46 9.99 5.12
C ILE A 38 21.12 11.34 4.82
N GLU A 39 21.25 11.67 3.54
CA GLU A 39 21.85 12.93 3.07
C GLU A 39 20.87 14.08 3.21
N SER A 40 19.60 13.81 2.90
CA SER A 40 18.51 14.76 3.07
C SER A 40 17.20 14.05 3.34
N PHE A 41 16.38 14.68 4.16
CA PHE A 41 14.97 14.38 4.27
C PHE A 41 14.26 15.70 4.49
N THR A 42 13.63 16.22 3.44
CA THR A 42 12.79 17.42 3.43
C THR A 42 11.37 17.01 3.07
N GLY A 43 10.40 17.94 3.15
CA GLY A 43 8.98 17.62 2.95
C GLY A 43 8.64 16.99 1.59
N ASP A 44 9.48 17.19 0.58
CA ASP A 44 9.29 16.80 -0.81
C ASP A 44 10.41 15.91 -1.39
N LEU A 45 11.57 15.84 -0.73
CA LEU A 45 12.74 15.12 -1.19
C LEU A 45 13.41 14.36 -0.05
N ALA A 46 13.73 13.09 -0.29
CA ALA A 46 14.69 12.38 0.53
C ALA A 46 15.76 11.74 -0.33
N VAL A 47 17.01 11.83 0.12
CA VAL A 47 18.17 11.23 -0.51
C VAL A 47 18.90 10.38 0.53
N VAL A 48 19.10 9.11 0.20
CA VAL A 48 19.80 8.15 1.06
C VAL A 48 20.90 7.46 0.27
N THR A 49 22.12 7.49 0.80
CA THR A 49 23.29 6.82 0.24
C THR A 49 23.49 5.46 0.90
N ILE A 50 23.71 4.42 0.09
CA ILE A 50 23.93 3.03 0.52
C ILE A 50 25.07 2.45 -0.31
N GLY A 51 26.28 2.49 0.26
CA GLY A 51 27.50 2.17 -0.48
C GLY A 51 27.67 3.10 -1.68
N GLU A 52 27.80 2.53 -2.87
CA GLU A 52 27.92 3.29 -4.13
C GLU A 52 26.56 3.69 -4.73
N ASN A 53 25.45 3.29 -4.12
CA ASN A 53 24.11 3.53 -4.64
C ASN A 53 23.44 4.67 -3.91
N THR A 54 22.68 5.48 -4.65
CA THR A 54 21.86 6.56 -4.09
C THR A 54 20.40 6.27 -4.39
N VAL A 55 19.56 6.42 -3.37
CA VAL A 55 18.10 6.36 -3.48
C VAL A 55 17.54 7.76 -3.34
N ARG A 56 16.67 8.15 -4.26
CA ARG A 56 16.00 9.45 -4.28
C ARG A 56 14.49 9.26 -4.31
N PHE A 57 13.81 9.79 -3.30
CA PHE A 57 12.36 9.83 -3.20
C PHE A 57 11.88 11.24 -3.51
N THR A 58 11.11 11.40 -4.60
CA THR A 58 10.58 12.70 -5.07
C THR A 58 9.11 12.63 -5.45
N GLY A 59 8.45 11.51 -5.17
CA GLY A 59 7.14 11.18 -5.72
C GLY A 59 6.12 10.79 -4.66
N SER A 60 4.89 10.57 -5.12
CA SER A 60 3.77 10.12 -4.30
C SER A 60 3.71 8.61 -4.09
N ALA A 61 4.63 7.84 -4.68
CA ALA A 61 4.65 6.38 -4.62
C ALA A 61 6.08 5.83 -4.61
N LEU A 62 6.29 4.68 -3.96
CA LEU A 62 7.60 4.04 -3.83
C LEU A 62 8.15 3.61 -5.21
N GLN A 63 7.31 3.12 -6.10
CA GLN A 63 7.68 2.65 -7.44
C GLN A 63 8.09 3.79 -8.38
N ALA A 64 7.72 5.03 -8.06
CA ALA A 64 8.13 6.22 -8.79
C ALA A 64 9.47 6.81 -8.28
N SER A 65 10.02 6.23 -7.21
CA SER A 65 11.30 6.65 -6.65
C SER A 65 12.46 6.05 -7.44
N ASN A 66 13.60 6.73 -7.43
CA ASN A 66 14.76 6.33 -8.23
C ASN A 66 15.87 5.74 -7.35
N CYS A 67 16.45 4.64 -7.78
CA CYS A 67 17.70 4.13 -7.21
C CYS A 67 18.73 3.97 -8.34
N THR A 68 19.99 4.33 -8.08
CA THR A 68 21.07 4.22 -9.08
C THR A 68 21.53 2.78 -9.35
N CYS A 69 21.01 1.79 -8.63
CA CYS A 69 21.34 0.39 -8.89
C CYS A 69 20.63 -0.14 -10.15
N SER A 70 21.11 -1.25 -10.71
CA SER A 70 20.57 -1.87 -11.93
C SER A 70 19.21 -2.56 -11.80
N ALA A 71 18.57 -2.50 -10.63
CA ALA A 71 17.29 -3.16 -10.41
C ALA A 71 16.14 -2.44 -11.13
N THR A 72 15.28 -3.20 -11.80
CA THR A 72 14.11 -2.71 -12.55
C THR A 72 12.82 -2.64 -11.73
N SER A 73 12.90 -2.96 -10.43
CA SER A 73 11.78 -2.98 -9.48
C SER A 73 12.26 -2.54 -8.09
N VAL A 74 11.36 -2.53 -7.10
CA VAL A 74 11.68 -2.15 -5.71
C VAL A 74 12.85 -3.00 -5.20
N CYS A 75 14.00 -2.37 -5.03
CA CYS A 75 15.25 -3.04 -4.72
C CYS A 75 15.55 -2.98 -3.22
N ARG A 76 16.56 -3.75 -2.79
CA ARG A 76 17.02 -3.72 -1.39
C ARG A 76 17.44 -2.32 -0.92
N HIS A 77 18.03 -1.50 -1.79
CA HIS A 77 18.43 -0.15 -1.42
C HIS A 77 17.23 0.74 -1.13
N MET A 78 16.18 0.68 -1.96
CA MET A 78 14.94 1.42 -1.70
C MET A 78 14.31 0.98 -0.38
N VAL A 79 14.23 -0.33 -0.13
CA VAL A 79 13.68 -0.87 1.13
C VAL A 79 14.51 -0.40 2.33
N LEU A 80 15.84 -0.52 2.28
CA LEU A 80 16.72 -0.04 3.33
C LEU A 80 16.59 1.47 3.56
N ALA A 81 16.50 2.25 2.49
CA ALA A 81 16.34 3.69 2.58
C ALA A 81 15.01 4.09 3.24
N VAL A 82 13.89 3.41 2.91
CA VAL A 82 12.61 3.61 3.60
C VAL A 82 12.74 3.28 5.08
N LEU A 83 13.32 2.13 5.44
CA LEU A 83 13.49 1.74 6.84
C LEU A 83 14.36 2.74 7.61
N ALA A 84 15.43 3.26 7.01
CA ALA A 84 16.28 4.29 7.60
C ALA A 84 15.51 5.60 7.82
N LEU A 85 14.75 6.06 6.84
CA LEU A 85 13.94 7.28 6.95
C LEU A 85 12.82 7.14 7.99
N ARG A 86 12.19 5.95 8.09
CA ARG A 86 11.17 5.65 9.13
C ARG A 86 11.73 5.71 10.54
N ALA A 87 13.03 5.48 10.73
CA ALA A 87 13.66 5.60 12.04
C ALA A 87 13.91 7.06 12.47
N THR A 88 13.55 8.04 11.63
CA THR A 88 13.67 9.47 11.94
C THR A 88 12.35 10.06 12.43
N PRO A 89 12.37 11.06 13.33
CA PRO A 89 11.14 11.68 13.86
C PRO A 89 10.25 12.33 12.78
N GLN A 90 10.82 12.65 11.62
CA GLN A 90 10.10 13.34 10.55
C GLN A 90 9.08 12.43 9.85
N ALA A 91 9.18 11.11 10.01
CA ALA A 91 8.19 10.16 9.51
C ALA A 91 6.92 10.12 10.37
N ASP A 92 7.01 10.41 11.67
CA ASP A 92 5.89 10.29 12.63
C ASP A 92 4.89 11.46 12.54
N ALA A 93 5.28 12.59 11.94
CA ALA A 93 4.48 13.81 11.91
C ALA A 93 3.37 13.85 10.83
N ALA A 94 3.19 12.78 10.05
CA ALA A 94 2.26 12.77 8.92
C ALA A 94 0.81 12.51 9.37
N PRO A 95 -0.20 13.25 8.87
CA PRO A 95 -1.60 12.86 9.03
C PRO A 95 -1.85 11.50 8.37
N GLN A 96 -2.47 10.57 9.10
CA GLN A 96 -2.63 9.19 8.65
C GLN A 96 -4.11 8.84 8.51
N THR A 97 -4.59 8.81 7.27
CA THR A 97 -5.86 8.15 6.95
C THR A 97 -5.56 6.69 6.66
N SER A 98 -6.28 5.76 7.29
CA SER A 98 -6.07 4.33 7.05
C SER A 98 -6.60 3.91 5.66
N ALA A 99 -5.98 2.90 5.07
CA ALA A 99 -6.44 2.29 3.83
C ALA A 99 -7.89 1.77 3.93
N ALA A 100 -8.30 1.30 5.12
CA ALA A 100 -9.68 0.89 5.39
C ALA A 100 -10.69 2.05 5.18
N ALA A 101 -10.40 3.22 5.76
CA ALA A 101 -11.23 4.41 5.61
C ALA A 101 -11.29 4.87 4.14
N GLU A 102 -10.16 4.82 3.43
CA GLU A 102 -10.10 5.15 2.00
C GLU A 102 -10.94 4.20 1.16
N MET A 103 -10.81 2.88 1.36
CA MET A 103 -11.59 1.89 0.61
C MET A 103 -13.08 2.00 0.89
N GLY A 104 -13.47 2.29 2.13
CA GLY A 104 -14.86 2.54 2.51
C GLY A 104 -15.45 3.82 1.87
N ALA A 105 -14.63 4.86 1.67
CA ALA A 105 -15.04 6.13 1.08
C ALA A 105 -15.19 6.09 -0.45
N LEU A 106 -14.57 5.11 -1.13
CA LEU A 106 -14.66 4.99 -2.58
C LEU A 106 -16.09 4.72 -3.05
N THR A 107 -16.50 5.42 -4.11
CA THR A 107 -17.79 5.18 -4.75
C THR A 107 -17.69 4.01 -5.73
N GLU A 108 -18.83 3.44 -6.10
CA GLU A 108 -18.86 2.43 -7.17
C GLU A 108 -18.36 3.01 -8.50
N ALA A 109 -18.63 4.30 -8.77
CA ALA A 109 -18.15 4.99 -9.95
C ALA A 109 -16.61 5.04 -10.00
N ASP A 110 -15.95 5.27 -8.86
CA ASP A 110 -14.48 5.27 -8.76
C ASP A 110 -13.89 3.88 -9.04
N LEU A 111 -14.50 2.84 -8.47
CA LEU A 111 -14.09 1.45 -8.69
C LEU A 111 -14.30 1.03 -10.15
N ARG A 112 -15.43 1.41 -10.75
CA ARG A 112 -15.74 1.15 -12.16
C ARG A 112 -14.78 1.89 -13.08
N LYS A 113 -14.44 3.15 -12.77
CA LYS A 113 -13.46 3.93 -13.53
C LYS A 113 -12.08 3.27 -13.50
N PHE A 114 -11.65 2.75 -12.35
CA PHE A 114 -10.39 2.02 -12.23
C PHE A 114 -10.41 0.68 -12.99
N ALA A 115 -11.47 -0.11 -12.82
CA ALA A 115 -11.60 -1.43 -13.43
C ALA A 115 -11.77 -1.37 -14.96
N GLY A 116 -12.48 -0.36 -15.46
CA GLY A 116 -12.80 -0.21 -16.88
C GLY A 116 -13.56 -1.43 -17.40
N ALA A 117 -13.06 -2.02 -18.49
CA ALA A 117 -13.67 -3.20 -19.13
C ALA A 117 -13.65 -4.47 -18.26
N ASP A 118 -12.85 -4.53 -17.19
CA ASP A 118 -12.82 -5.66 -16.26
C ASP A 118 -13.85 -5.54 -15.13
N TRP A 119 -14.68 -4.48 -15.08
CA TRP A 119 -15.61 -4.23 -13.98
C TRP A 119 -16.54 -5.41 -13.68
N ASP A 120 -17.26 -5.93 -14.68
CA ASP A 120 -18.24 -7.01 -14.46
C ASP A 120 -17.57 -8.29 -13.94
N LYS A 121 -16.34 -8.56 -14.42
CA LYS A 121 -15.53 -9.68 -13.95
C LYS A 121 -15.05 -9.47 -12.51
N ALA A 122 -14.72 -8.23 -12.14
CA ALA A 122 -14.31 -7.88 -10.79
C ALA A 122 -15.46 -8.03 -9.79
N VAL A 123 -16.67 -7.56 -10.14
CA VAL A 123 -17.86 -7.71 -9.28
C VAL A 123 -18.24 -9.19 -9.14
N THR A 124 -18.17 -9.95 -10.24
CA THR A 124 -18.43 -11.40 -10.19
C THR A 124 -17.44 -12.08 -9.26
N LEU A 125 -16.13 -11.81 -9.41
CA LEU A 125 -15.08 -12.35 -8.54
C LEU A 125 -15.32 -12.00 -7.07
N ALA A 126 -15.64 -10.74 -6.77
CA ALA A 126 -15.95 -10.29 -5.41
C ALA A 126 -17.16 -11.03 -4.81
N ARG A 127 -18.19 -11.29 -5.61
CA ARG A 127 -19.41 -11.98 -5.16
C ARG A 127 -19.19 -13.47 -4.88
N ILE A 128 -18.40 -14.15 -5.72
CA ILE A 128 -18.16 -15.59 -5.58
C ILE A 128 -17.09 -15.91 -4.53
N SER A 129 -16.26 -14.93 -4.15
CA SER A 129 -15.24 -15.05 -3.10
C SER A 129 -15.85 -15.04 -1.69
N GLY A 130 -16.77 -15.97 -1.40
CA GLY A 130 -17.57 -16.03 -0.15
C GLY A 130 -16.78 -16.30 1.15
N GLY A 131 -15.46 -16.32 1.09
CA GLY A 131 -14.54 -16.47 2.22
C GLY A 131 -13.40 -15.45 2.19
N ALA A 132 -13.60 -14.29 1.55
CA ALA A 132 -12.60 -13.25 1.51
C ALA A 132 -12.28 -12.73 2.92
N VAL A 133 -10.99 -12.67 3.24
CA VAL A 133 -10.49 -12.18 4.52
C VAL A 133 -9.91 -10.79 4.31
N VAL A 134 -10.40 -9.81 5.06
CA VAL A 134 -9.84 -8.47 5.12
C VAL A 134 -9.20 -8.29 6.49
N ALA A 135 -7.94 -7.87 6.52
CA ALA A 135 -7.22 -7.60 7.76
C ALA A 135 -6.58 -6.20 7.71
N GLU A 136 -6.68 -5.49 8.83
CA GLU A 136 -6.02 -4.20 9.02
C GLU A 136 -4.62 -4.43 9.59
N GLU A 137 -3.60 -3.95 8.87
CA GLU A 137 -2.18 -4.08 9.21
C GLU A 137 -1.61 -2.67 9.38
N GLY A 138 -1.68 -2.15 10.60
CA GLY A 138 -1.31 -0.76 10.88
C GLY A 138 -2.20 0.23 10.13
N LEU A 139 -1.63 0.93 9.15
CA LEU A 139 -2.38 1.85 8.27
C LEU A 139 -2.90 1.18 6.99
N ASN A 140 -2.41 -0.02 6.71
CA ASN A 140 -2.64 -0.72 5.47
C ASN A 140 -3.77 -1.74 5.63
N LEU A 141 -4.31 -2.19 4.51
CA LEU A 141 -5.43 -3.13 4.48
C LEU A 141 -5.07 -4.28 3.54
N SER A 142 -4.94 -5.49 4.06
CA SER A 142 -4.75 -6.70 3.26
C SER A 142 -6.09 -7.37 2.98
N VAL A 143 -6.27 -7.80 1.74
CA VAL A 143 -7.48 -8.49 1.26
C VAL A 143 -7.05 -9.77 0.57
N THR A 144 -7.41 -10.90 1.16
CA THR A 144 -7.15 -12.23 0.63
C THR A 144 -8.44 -12.80 0.07
N LEU A 145 -8.45 -13.07 -1.24
CA LEU A 145 -9.54 -13.75 -1.91
C LEU A 145 -9.16 -15.24 -2.04
N PRO A 146 -9.97 -16.19 -1.54
CA PRO A 146 -9.61 -17.61 -1.51
C PRO A 146 -9.38 -18.20 -2.91
N ASP A 147 -10.05 -17.65 -3.93
CA ASP A 147 -9.97 -18.09 -5.32
C ASP A 147 -8.73 -17.55 -6.07
N ILE A 148 -7.93 -16.71 -5.41
CA ILE A 148 -6.75 -16.08 -6.02
C ILE A 148 -5.53 -16.41 -5.17
N GLU A 149 -4.48 -16.93 -5.83
CA GLU A 149 -3.22 -17.32 -5.18
C GLU A 149 -2.54 -16.16 -4.42
N HIS A 150 -2.73 -14.93 -4.89
CA HIS A 150 -2.09 -13.74 -4.34
C HIS A 150 -3.12 -12.75 -3.80
N GLY A 151 -3.01 -12.40 -2.51
CA GLY A 151 -3.77 -11.32 -1.90
C GLY A 151 -3.41 -9.94 -2.48
N VAL A 152 -4.29 -8.97 -2.22
CA VAL A 152 -4.09 -7.56 -2.56
C VAL A 152 -3.91 -6.78 -1.27
N MET A 153 -2.91 -5.91 -1.22
CA MET A 153 -2.75 -5.00 -0.09
C MET A 153 -2.87 -3.54 -0.53
N PHE A 154 -3.78 -2.83 0.12
CA PHE A 154 -3.99 -1.41 -0.06
C PHE A 154 -3.12 -0.65 0.94
N LEU A 155 -2.35 0.29 0.40
CA LEU A 155 -1.47 1.13 1.19
C LEU A 155 -2.16 2.48 1.41
N ALA A 156 -2.18 2.96 2.65
CA ALA A 156 -2.80 4.24 3.00
C ALA A 156 -2.25 5.39 2.12
N GLY A 157 -3.14 6.21 1.58
CA GLY A 157 -2.83 7.37 0.74
C GLY A 157 -2.33 7.02 -0.67
N GLN A 158 -2.20 5.73 -1.02
CA GLN A 158 -1.63 5.28 -2.30
C GLN A 158 -2.72 5.02 -3.35
N GLY A 159 -3.97 4.83 -2.93
CA GLY A 159 -5.10 4.52 -3.80
C GLY A 159 -4.98 3.18 -4.53
N LEU A 160 -5.93 2.90 -5.43
CA LEU A 160 -6.04 1.60 -6.11
C LEU A 160 -4.87 1.30 -7.07
N ALA A 161 -4.32 2.32 -7.71
CA ALA A 161 -3.26 2.16 -8.71
C ALA A 161 -1.96 1.60 -8.13
N ASN A 162 -1.66 1.96 -6.87
CA ASN A 162 -0.43 1.62 -6.18
C ASN A 162 -0.60 0.48 -5.17
N ALA A 163 -1.75 -0.19 -5.14
CA ALA A 163 -1.97 -1.38 -4.33
C ALA A 163 -0.92 -2.47 -4.63
N ALA A 164 -0.44 -3.15 -3.61
CA ALA A 164 0.49 -4.26 -3.76
C ALA A 164 -0.26 -5.51 -4.22
N PHE A 165 0.12 -6.07 -5.36
CA PHE A 165 -0.44 -7.30 -5.91
C PHE A 165 0.64 -8.01 -6.71
N LYS A 166 0.91 -9.28 -6.37
CA LYS A 166 2.01 -10.07 -6.94
C LYS A 166 1.59 -11.02 -8.08
N GLY A 167 0.30 -11.07 -8.43
CA GLY A 167 -0.17 -11.88 -9.54
C GLY A 167 0.11 -11.25 -10.92
N ALA A 168 -0.41 -11.90 -11.97
CA ALA A 168 -0.19 -11.47 -13.35
C ALA A 168 -0.68 -10.02 -13.62
N LYS A 169 0.09 -9.24 -14.38
CA LYS A 169 -0.24 -7.85 -14.73
C LYS A 169 -1.60 -7.71 -15.42
N SER A 170 -1.98 -8.68 -16.24
CA SER A 170 -3.28 -8.74 -16.94
C SER A 170 -4.45 -8.94 -15.98
N ALA A 171 -4.24 -9.58 -14.84
CA ALA A 171 -5.26 -9.81 -13.82
C ALA A 171 -5.37 -8.65 -12.81
N ARG A 172 -4.34 -7.80 -12.71
CA ARG A 172 -4.23 -6.74 -11.68
C ARG A 172 -5.48 -5.88 -11.58
N ARG A 173 -5.97 -5.32 -12.69
CA ARG A 173 -7.14 -4.41 -12.66
C ARG A 173 -8.37 -5.10 -12.08
N ARG A 174 -8.64 -6.32 -12.53
CA ARG A 174 -9.77 -7.14 -12.07
C ARG A 174 -9.65 -7.49 -10.59
N VAL A 175 -8.50 -8.02 -10.17
CA VAL A 175 -8.31 -8.52 -8.80
C VAL A 175 -8.27 -7.37 -7.80
N VAL A 176 -7.57 -6.27 -8.11
CA VAL A 176 -7.54 -5.08 -7.24
C VAL A 176 -8.93 -4.46 -7.12
N ALA A 177 -9.69 -4.38 -8.22
CA ALA A 177 -11.07 -3.89 -8.17
C ALA A 177 -11.98 -4.82 -7.34
N ALA A 178 -11.85 -6.13 -7.49
CA ALA A 178 -12.62 -7.11 -6.70
C ALA A 178 -12.30 -6.99 -5.21
N ALA A 179 -11.01 -6.92 -4.86
CA ALA A 179 -10.56 -6.73 -3.48
C ALA A 179 -11.08 -5.41 -2.89
N ALA A 180 -11.10 -4.32 -3.66
CA ALA A 180 -11.64 -3.04 -3.23
C ALA A 180 -13.16 -3.08 -3.02
N VAL A 181 -13.90 -3.82 -3.85
CA VAL A 181 -15.34 -4.06 -3.65
C VAL A 181 -15.59 -4.80 -2.33
N VAL A 182 -14.82 -5.85 -2.04
CA VAL A 182 -14.92 -6.62 -0.79
C VAL A 182 -14.57 -5.74 0.42
N ALA A 183 -13.43 -5.04 0.37
CA ALA A 183 -13.01 -4.12 1.43
C ALA A 183 -14.08 -3.06 1.74
N ARG A 184 -14.67 -2.47 0.69
CA ARG A 184 -15.74 -1.48 0.82
C ARG A 184 -17.02 -2.07 1.41
N ALA A 185 -17.38 -3.31 1.06
CA ALA A 185 -18.55 -3.98 1.63
C ALA A 185 -18.37 -4.23 3.13
N GLN A 186 -17.22 -4.77 3.54
CA GLN A 186 -16.93 -5.04 4.95
C GLN A 186 -16.80 -3.76 5.78
N ALA A 187 -16.23 -2.68 5.24
CA ALA A 187 -16.20 -1.38 5.92
C ALA A 187 -17.60 -0.79 6.21
N LYS A 188 -18.61 -1.18 5.42
CA LYS A 188 -20.02 -0.81 5.65
C LYS A 188 -20.70 -1.74 6.64
N GLU A 189 -20.36 -3.03 6.62
CA GLU A 189 -20.88 -4.03 7.57
C GLU A 189 -20.37 -3.81 9.00
N THR A 190 -19.14 -3.30 9.17
CA THR A 190 -18.57 -2.94 10.48
C THR A 190 -19.13 -1.62 11.05
N HIS A 191 -19.91 -0.86 10.27
CA HIS A 191 -20.62 0.35 10.72
C HIS A 191 -22.15 0.21 10.59
N PRO A 192 -22.81 -0.72 11.32
CA PRO A 192 -24.24 -0.97 11.17
C PRO A 192 -25.14 0.16 11.73
N TRP A 193 -24.60 1.22 12.35
CA TRP A 193 -25.39 2.18 13.16
C TRP A 193 -25.47 3.64 12.68
N LYS A 194 -24.94 4.02 11.50
CA LYS A 194 -25.25 5.35 10.92
C LYS A 194 -26.57 5.39 10.12
N ASP A 195 -27.55 4.57 10.51
CA ASP A 195 -28.99 4.83 10.31
C ASP A 195 -29.56 5.13 11.70
N HIS A 196 -29.36 6.35 12.21
CA HIS A 196 -30.21 6.85 13.30
C HIS A 196 -31.49 7.43 12.71
N ARG A 197 -32.34 6.54 12.19
CA ARG A 197 -33.78 6.69 12.42
C ARG A 197 -34.04 6.49 13.91
N CYS A 198 -33.97 7.58 14.68
CA CYS A 198 -34.73 7.67 15.92
C CYS A 198 -36.11 8.25 15.59
N TRP A 199 -37.05 7.33 15.40
CA TRP A 199 -38.46 7.57 15.72
C TRP A 199 -38.58 7.86 17.22
N THR A 200 -39.21 8.97 17.61
CA THR A 200 -40.31 9.09 18.60
C THR A 200 -40.47 10.56 19.03
N ARG A 201 -41.48 11.26 18.51
CA ARG A 201 -42.70 11.65 19.25
C ARG A 201 -43.71 12.31 18.32
#